data_AF-A0A8B9UXZ5-F1
#
_entry.id   AF-A0A8B9UXZ5-F1
#
_cell.length_a   1.000
_cell.length_b   1.000
_cell.length_c   1.000
_cell.angle_alpha   90.00
_cell.angle_beta   90.00
_cell.angle_gamma   90.00
#
_symmetry.space_group_name_H-M   'P 1'
#
loop_
_entity.id
_entity.type
_entity.pdbx_description
1 polymer ?
#
loop_
_entity_poly.entity_id
_entity_poly.type
_entity_poly.pdbx_seq_one_letter_code
_entity_poly.pdbx_strand_id
1 'polypeptide(L)'
;MCTTCCELHLAWLPEVESFLVYYAHDKLDDFIATINIRLQPLFMQIRKGMSEGDGRAHYALVNLAETEITKMASDYAENELELFRKTMDLIILSENGFACSTDILNLADQLKTKKMKKKEAEQVLKIFVEDKWLSERNGEYTLHTRCIMEMEQYILSIYQDTARKCNICHSLAIQSQVCETCGIAMHLPCVAKYFKAQAEPRCPHCNDFWPHEIPDMSRIESQSSSKRDSRKGLHS
;
A
#
# COMPACT_ATOMS: atom_id res chain seq x y z
N MET A 1 -12.51 -32.17 17.21
CA MET A 1 -13.08 -31.44 18.36
C MET A 1 -12.01 -30.53 18.94
N CYS A 2 -12.02 -29.26 18.54
CA CYS A 2 -11.49 -28.14 19.32
C CYS A 2 -12.04 -26.86 18.66
N THR A 3 -13.18 -26.41 19.15
CA THR A 3 -13.88 -25.18 18.72
C THR A 3 -13.45 -24.06 19.65
N THR A 4 -12.62 -23.15 19.17
CA THR A 4 -12.43 -21.85 19.82
C THR A 4 -13.38 -20.85 19.17
N CYS A 5 -14.50 -20.61 19.83
CA CYS A 5 -15.44 -19.55 19.54
C CYS A 5 -14.86 -18.25 20.12
N CYS A 6 -14.56 -17.26 19.29
CA CYS A 6 -14.31 -15.89 19.76
C CYS A 6 -15.59 -15.08 19.57
N GLU A 7 -16.37 -14.96 20.64
CA GLU A 7 -17.46 -13.98 20.72
C GLU A 7 -16.85 -12.60 21.00
N LEU A 8 -16.99 -11.67 20.05
CA LEU A 8 -16.82 -10.24 20.33
C LEU A 8 -18.20 -9.68 20.69
N HIS A 9 -18.41 -9.47 21.98
CA HIS A 9 -19.59 -8.80 22.53
C HIS A 9 -19.51 -7.30 22.21
N LEU A 10 -20.11 -6.88 21.09
CA LEU A 10 -20.37 -5.47 20.81
C LEU A 10 -21.77 -5.13 21.36
N ALA A 11 -21.83 -4.82 22.64
CA ALA A 11 -22.98 -4.10 23.19
C ALA A 11 -22.92 -2.65 22.66
N TRP A 12 -24.06 -2.13 22.19
CA TRP A 12 -24.37 -0.73 21.87
C TRP A 12 -24.56 -0.27 20.41
N LEU A 13 -25.25 -1.04 19.56
CA LEU A 13 -26.05 -0.47 18.46
C LEU A 13 -27.34 -1.29 18.24
N PRO A 14 -28.53 -0.67 18.14
CA PRO A 14 -29.77 -1.39 17.80
C PRO A 14 -29.85 -1.63 16.28
N GLU A 15 -30.14 -2.87 15.90
CA GLU A 15 -30.53 -3.34 14.56
C GLU A 15 -29.49 -3.22 13.44
N VAL A 16 -28.37 -3.94 13.59
CA VAL A 16 -27.68 -4.51 12.42
C VAL A 16 -28.11 -5.97 12.34
N GLU A 17 -28.97 -6.32 11.36
CA GLU A 17 -29.23 -7.71 11.02
C GLU A 17 -27.88 -8.39 10.76
N SER A 18 -27.51 -9.29 11.67
CA SER A 18 -26.31 -10.09 11.53
C SER A 18 -26.52 -11.08 10.40
N PHE A 19 -26.03 -10.72 9.21
CA PHE A 19 -25.86 -11.70 8.13
C PHE A 19 -24.72 -12.65 8.52
N LEU A 20 -25.04 -13.63 9.37
CA LEU A 20 -24.20 -14.79 9.64
C LEU A 20 -24.14 -15.65 8.39
N VAL A 21 -23.32 -15.24 7.43
CA VAL A 21 -23.02 -16.04 6.24
C VAL A 21 -21.89 -16.99 6.60
N TYR A 22 -22.20 -18.29 6.62
CA TYR A 22 -21.18 -19.35 6.65
C TYR A 22 -20.27 -19.19 5.43
N TYR A 23 -19.05 -18.70 5.65
CA TYR A 23 -18.12 -18.36 4.58
C TYR A 23 -17.12 -19.49 4.35
N ALA A 24 -17.25 -20.19 3.22
CA ALA A 24 -16.18 -21.04 2.72
C ALA A 24 -15.14 -20.13 2.04
N HIS A 25 -13.88 -20.17 2.52
CA HIS A 25 -12.81 -19.26 2.09
C HIS A 25 -12.54 -19.28 0.57
N ASP A 26 -12.93 -20.36 -0.10
CA ASP A 26 -12.84 -20.59 -1.54
C ASP A 26 -13.87 -19.82 -2.39
N LYS A 27 -14.83 -19.12 -1.79
CA LYS A 27 -15.85 -18.35 -2.53
C LYS A 27 -15.68 -16.82 -2.47
N LEU A 28 -14.61 -16.31 -1.83
CA LEU A 28 -14.39 -14.88 -1.60
C LEU A 28 -14.44 -14.05 -2.87
N ASP A 29 -13.79 -14.56 -3.90
CA ASP A 29 -13.72 -13.87 -5.18
C ASP A 29 -15.11 -13.81 -5.86
N ASP A 30 -15.93 -14.87 -5.76
CA ASP A 30 -17.31 -14.88 -6.31
C ASP A 30 -18.23 -13.89 -5.57
N PHE A 31 -18.09 -13.81 -4.25
CA PHE A 31 -18.87 -12.87 -3.43
C PHE A 31 -18.50 -11.42 -3.74
N ILE A 32 -17.20 -11.13 -3.84
CA ILE A 32 -16.72 -9.81 -4.22
C ILE A 32 -17.17 -9.45 -5.64
N ALA A 33 -17.11 -10.39 -6.59
CA ALA A 33 -17.60 -10.18 -7.94
C ALA A 33 -19.10 -9.82 -7.95
N THR A 34 -19.90 -10.51 -7.13
CA THR A 34 -21.34 -10.23 -6.98
C THR A 34 -21.59 -8.82 -6.44
N ILE A 35 -20.82 -8.37 -5.44
CA ILE A 35 -20.93 -7.01 -4.89
C ILE A 35 -20.51 -5.98 -5.95
N ASN A 36 -19.42 -6.22 -6.67
CA ASN A 36 -18.88 -5.28 -7.66
C ASN A 36 -19.87 -5.02 -8.80
N ILE A 37 -20.67 -6.00 -9.21
CA ILE A 37 -21.77 -5.80 -10.18
C ILE A 37 -22.76 -4.73 -9.68
N ARG A 38 -23.02 -4.68 -8.37
CA ARG A 38 -23.96 -3.72 -7.76
C ARG A 38 -23.32 -2.35 -7.50
N LEU A 39 -22.00 -2.29 -7.32
CA LEU A 39 -21.25 -1.04 -7.14
C LEU A 39 -20.93 -0.34 -8.47
N GLN A 40 -20.94 -1.05 -9.59
CA GLN A 40 -20.60 -0.51 -10.91
C GLN A 40 -21.38 0.76 -11.31
N PRO A 41 -22.70 0.89 -11.05
CA PRO A 41 -23.44 2.13 -11.34
C PRO A 41 -23.00 3.33 -10.51
N LEU A 42 -22.35 3.09 -9.36
CA LEU A 42 -21.78 4.12 -8.49
C LEU A 42 -20.31 4.41 -8.84
N PHE A 43 -19.78 3.80 -9.91
CA PHE A 43 -18.37 3.83 -10.26
C PHE A 43 -17.47 3.42 -9.08
N MET A 44 -17.90 2.47 -8.26
CA MET A 44 -17.10 1.93 -7.17
C MET A 44 -16.80 0.46 -7.40
N GLN A 45 -15.70 -0.03 -6.84
CA GLN A 45 -15.40 -1.45 -6.82
C GLN A 45 -14.54 -1.83 -5.61
N ILE A 46 -14.81 -3.00 -5.03
CA ILE A 46 -13.90 -3.67 -4.12
C ILE A 46 -12.78 -4.29 -4.95
N ARG A 47 -11.56 -3.82 -4.74
CA ARG A 47 -10.35 -4.40 -5.34
C ARG A 47 -9.57 -5.19 -4.31
N LYS A 48 -8.94 -6.26 -4.77
CA LYS A 48 -7.90 -6.98 -4.04
C LYS A 48 -6.54 -6.37 -4.40
N GLY A 49 -5.74 -6.07 -3.40
CA GLY A 49 -4.36 -5.61 -3.53
C GLY A 49 -3.45 -6.43 -2.62
N MET A 50 -2.15 -6.21 -2.74
CA MET A 50 -1.14 -6.87 -1.91
C MET A 50 -0.23 -5.79 -1.32
N SER A 51 0.04 -5.90 -0.03
CA SER A 51 1.05 -5.05 0.60
C SER A 51 2.43 -5.40 0.05
N GLU A 52 3.14 -4.39 -0.44
CA GLU A 52 4.47 -4.56 -1.01
C GLU A 52 5.54 -4.88 0.05
N GLY A 53 5.26 -4.54 1.32
CA GLY A 53 6.14 -4.81 2.44
C GLY A 53 6.08 -6.25 2.95
N ASP A 54 4.88 -6.79 3.20
CA ASP A 54 4.70 -8.10 3.84
C ASP A 54 4.00 -9.15 2.96
N GLY A 55 3.57 -8.79 1.75
CA GLY A 55 2.90 -9.70 0.82
C GLY A 55 1.48 -10.07 1.20
N ARG A 56 0.88 -9.44 2.22
CA ARG A 56 -0.49 -9.77 2.66
C ARG A 56 -1.54 -9.15 1.75
N ALA A 57 -2.57 -9.94 1.46
CA ALA A 57 -3.72 -9.48 0.69
C ALA A 57 -4.54 -8.47 1.49
N HIS A 58 -4.92 -7.38 0.83
CA HIS A 58 -5.80 -6.33 1.34
C HIS A 58 -6.96 -6.15 0.37
N TYR A 59 -8.10 -5.71 0.89
CA TYR A 59 -9.27 -5.35 0.09
C TYR A 59 -9.64 -3.90 0.39
N ALA A 60 -9.89 -3.11 -0.65
CA ALA A 60 -10.31 -1.72 -0.52
C ALA A 60 -11.43 -1.40 -1.50
N LEU A 61 -12.34 -0.54 -1.07
CA LEU A 61 -13.37 0.05 -1.92
C LEU A 61 -12.77 1.26 -2.63
N VAL A 62 -12.66 1.20 -3.95
CA VAL A 62 -11.99 2.20 -4.80
C VAL A 62 -13.03 2.90 -5.68
N ASN A 63 -12.92 4.23 -5.79
CA ASN A 63 -13.71 5.01 -6.75
C ASN A 63 -13.04 4.97 -8.13
N LEU A 64 -13.82 4.75 -9.18
CA LEU A 64 -13.41 4.66 -10.58
C LEU A 64 -13.68 5.95 -11.35
N ALA A 65 -14.55 6.83 -10.86
CA ALA A 65 -14.97 8.04 -11.56
C ALA A 65 -14.05 9.24 -11.31
N GLU A 66 -13.30 9.26 -10.20
CA GLU A 66 -12.53 10.42 -9.78
C GLU A 66 -11.05 10.10 -9.55
N THR A 67 -10.19 11.10 -9.77
CA THR A 67 -8.83 11.07 -9.23
C THR A 67 -8.93 11.16 -7.71
N GLU A 68 -8.55 10.11 -6.98
CA GLU A 68 -8.63 10.02 -5.50
C GLU A 68 -7.90 11.15 -4.74
N ILE A 69 -7.13 12.00 -5.43
CA ILE A 69 -6.74 13.31 -4.91
C ILE A 69 -7.94 14.13 -4.40
N THR A 70 -9.14 13.97 -4.97
CA THR A 70 -10.35 14.70 -4.54
C THR A 70 -10.75 14.35 -3.11
N LYS A 71 -10.57 13.10 -2.67
CA LYS A 71 -10.83 12.71 -1.26
C LYS A 71 -9.82 13.33 -0.31
N MET A 72 -8.53 13.30 -0.67
CA MET A 72 -7.54 14.01 0.15
C MET A 72 -7.81 15.53 0.14
N ALA A 73 -8.27 16.08 -0.97
CA ALA A 73 -8.54 17.51 -1.11
C ALA A 73 -9.66 18.02 -0.19
N SER A 74 -10.58 17.17 0.27
CA SER A 74 -11.59 17.56 1.28
C SER A 74 -11.03 17.56 2.70
N ASP A 75 -10.05 16.71 2.98
CA ASP A 75 -9.61 16.40 4.35
C ASP A 75 -8.36 17.17 4.78
N TYR A 76 -7.59 17.70 3.81
CA TYR A 76 -6.31 18.37 4.06
C TYR A 76 -6.24 19.78 3.47
N ALA A 77 -5.45 20.64 4.11
CA ALA A 77 -5.15 21.97 3.59
C ALA A 77 -4.25 21.91 2.34
N GLU A 78 -4.27 22.96 1.52
CA GLU A 78 -3.57 22.98 0.22
C GLU A 78 -2.06 22.75 0.34
N ASN A 79 -1.43 23.25 1.41
CA ASN A 79 -0.02 23.06 1.71
C ASN A 79 0.32 21.65 2.19
N GLU A 80 -0.60 21.00 2.89
CA GLU A 80 -0.47 19.60 3.30
C GLU A 80 -0.55 18.68 2.08
N LEU A 81 -1.48 18.97 1.17
CA LEU A 81 -1.59 18.28 -0.12
C LEU A 81 -0.35 18.49 -1.00
N GLU A 82 0.21 19.70 -1.00
CA GLU A 82 1.47 19.96 -1.71
C GLU A 82 2.63 19.18 -1.11
N LEU A 83 2.74 19.11 0.23
CA LEU A 83 3.73 18.29 0.91
C LEU A 83 3.55 16.80 0.57
N PHE A 84 2.31 16.31 0.53
CA PHE A 84 2.01 14.93 0.13
C PHE A 84 2.46 14.64 -1.30
N ARG A 85 2.11 15.50 -2.28
CA ARG A 85 2.56 15.35 -3.68
C ARG A 85 4.08 15.31 -3.80
N LYS A 86 4.77 16.23 -3.12
CA LYS A 86 6.24 16.26 -3.07
C LYS A 86 6.83 15.00 -2.42
N THR A 87 6.15 14.46 -1.41
CA THR A 87 6.55 13.18 -0.78
C THR A 87 6.37 12.02 -1.75
N MET A 88 5.28 11.99 -2.52
CA MET A 88 5.09 11.00 -3.60
C MET A 88 6.19 11.10 -4.66
N ASP A 89 6.58 12.32 -5.07
CA ASP A 89 7.68 12.52 -6.01
C ASP A 89 8.96 11.86 -5.50
N LEU A 90 9.33 12.10 -4.24
CA LEU A 90 10.52 11.48 -3.63
C LEU A 90 10.42 9.94 -3.59
N ILE A 91 9.24 9.40 -3.29
CA ILE A 91 9.02 7.95 -3.18
C ILE A 91 9.05 7.27 -4.55
N ILE A 92 8.40 7.84 -5.56
CA ILE A 92 8.27 7.23 -6.89
C ILE A 92 9.58 7.33 -7.68
N LEU A 93 10.34 8.41 -7.47
CA LEU A 93 11.63 8.62 -8.12
C LEU A 93 12.79 7.87 -7.42
N SER A 94 12.58 7.34 -6.22
CA SER A 94 13.62 6.58 -5.53
C SER A 94 13.73 5.14 -6.03
N GLU A 95 14.92 4.56 -5.92
CA GLU A 95 15.18 3.20 -6.39
C GLU A 95 14.48 2.13 -5.54
N ASN A 96 14.30 2.39 -4.25
CA ASN A 96 13.75 1.43 -3.29
C ASN A 96 12.27 1.69 -2.93
N GLY A 97 11.66 2.77 -3.43
CA GLY A 97 10.28 3.14 -3.10
C GLY A 97 10.14 3.77 -1.71
N PHE A 98 11.20 4.34 -1.15
CA PHE A 98 11.20 5.07 0.11
C PHE A 98 11.76 6.48 -0.03
N ALA A 99 11.37 7.38 0.87
CA ALA A 99 11.88 8.73 1.00
C ALA A 99 12.29 9.03 2.45
N CYS A 100 13.49 9.58 2.66
CA CYS A 100 13.97 9.95 3.98
C CYS A 100 13.16 11.12 4.57
N SER A 101 12.86 11.04 5.87
CA SER A 101 12.23 12.13 6.62
C SER A 101 12.93 13.47 6.44
N THR A 102 14.26 13.49 6.47
CA THR A 102 15.06 14.71 6.28
C THR A 102 14.83 15.36 4.93
N ASP A 103 14.70 14.57 3.87
CA ASP A 103 14.51 15.08 2.51
C ASP A 103 13.12 15.69 2.37
N ILE A 104 12.09 15.02 2.91
CA ILE A 104 10.72 15.53 2.93
C ILE A 104 10.64 16.84 3.74
N LEU A 105 11.27 16.90 4.92
CA LEU A 105 11.25 18.09 5.78
C LEU A 105 12.00 19.28 5.19
N ASN A 106 13.00 19.04 4.32
CA ASN A 106 13.70 20.09 3.59
C ASN A 106 12.85 20.67 2.44
N LEU A 107 11.72 20.06 2.09
CA LEU A 107 10.76 20.61 1.13
C LEU A 107 9.70 21.51 1.77
N ALA A 108 9.55 21.47 3.10
CA ALA A 108 8.50 22.18 3.84
C ALA A 108 8.57 23.71 3.71
N ASP A 109 9.78 24.27 3.60
CA ASP A 109 10.01 25.71 3.40
C ASP A 109 10.02 26.12 1.92
N GLN A 110 9.94 25.14 1.01
CA GLN A 110 9.86 25.30 -0.44
C GLN A 110 8.43 25.14 -0.98
N LEU A 111 7.45 24.91 -0.11
CA LEU A 111 6.03 24.86 -0.50
C LEU A 111 5.60 26.21 -1.07
N LYS A 112 4.90 26.17 -2.20
CA LYS A 112 4.44 27.36 -2.95
C LYS A 112 3.18 27.95 -2.35
N THR A 113 2.28 27.11 -1.86
CA THR A 113 0.99 27.49 -1.29
C THR A 113 1.15 28.22 0.04
N LYS A 114 1.73 27.53 1.02
CA LYS A 114 2.10 28.09 2.33
C LYS A 114 3.29 27.31 2.89
N LYS A 115 4.36 28.03 3.21
CA LYS A 115 5.54 27.44 3.85
C LYS A 115 5.18 26.90 5.23
N MET A 116 5.72 25.73 5.54
CA MET A 116 5.53 25.06 6.82
C MET A 116 6.84 25.02 7.61
N LYS A 117 6.73 25.07 8.94
CA LYS A 117 7.90 24.78 9.79
C LYS A 117 8.17 23.28 9.77
N LYS A 118 9.43 22.86 9.93
CA LYS A 118 9.79 21.43 9.99
C LYS A 118 8.96 20.63 11.01
N LYS A 119 8.76 21.17 12.22
CA LYS A 119 7.91 20.56 13.25
C LYS A 119 6.44 20.39 12.83
N GLU A 120 5.91 21.31 12.01
CA GLU A 120 4.55 21.23 11.48
C GLU A 120 4.48 20.13 10.40
N ALA A 121 5.45 20.09 9.49
CA ALA A 121 5.55 19.04 8.47
C ALA A 121 5.72 17.64 9.09
N GLU A 122 6.51 17.49 10.16
CA GLU A 122 6.62 16.23 10.93
C GLU A 122 5.26 15.78 11.48
N GLN A 123 4.42 16.71 11.95
CA GLN A 123 3.10 16.38 12.45
C GLN A 123 2.17 15.93 11.32
N VAL A 124 2.22 16.60 10.17
CA VAL A 124 1.42 16.23 8.99
C VAL A 124 1.83 14.86 8.45
N LEU A 125 3.12 14.53 8.43
CA LEU A 125 3.58 13.19 8.05
C LEU A 125 3.04 12.08 8.98
N LYS A 126 2.94 12.36 10.29
CA LYS A 126 2.33 11.42 11.24
C LYS A 126 0.84 11.21 10.95
N ILE A 127 0.12 12.30 10.65
CA ILE A 127 -1.30 12.24 10.27
C ILE A 127 -1.47 11.40 9.00
N PHE A 128 -0.65 11.59 7.97
CA PHE A 128 -0.69 10.74 6.77
C PHE A 128 -0.42 9.25 7.05
N VAL A 129 0.38 8.93 8.06
CA VAL A 129 0.60 7.53 8.49
C VAL A 129 -0.58 6.98 9.28
N GLU A 130 -1.20 7.79 10.13
CA GLU A 130 -2.40 7.46 10.88
C GLU A 130 -3.56 7.16 9.92
N ASP A 131 -3.75 8.04 8.93
CA ASP A 131 -4.81 7.98 7.91
C ASP A 131 -4.53 6.97 6.78
N LYS A 132 -3.41 6.23 6.85
CA LYS A 132 -3.08 5.17 5.90
C LYS A 132 -2.82 5.66 4.47
N TRP A 133 -2.30 6.87 4.34
CA TRP A 133 -1.70 7.37 3.09
C TRP A 133 -0.23 6.95 2.98
N LEU A 134 0.51 7.07 4.08
CA LEU A 134 1.93 6.70 4.16
C LEU A 134 2.17 5.57 5.15
N SER A 135 3.29 4.88 5.00
CA SER A 135 3.87 3.99 6.01
C SER A 135 5.25 4.50 6.36
N GLU A 136 5.61 4.47 7.65
CA GLU A 136 6.92 4.86 8.15
C GLU A 136 7.71 3.64 8.62
N ARG A 137 9.01 3.61 8.29
CA ARG A 137 9.97 2.62 8.79
C ARG A 137 11.33 3.27 8.94
N ASN A 138 11.81 3.35 10.17
CA ASN A 138 13.18 3.77 10.50
C ASN A 138 13.54 5.19 10.00
N GLY A 139 12.58 6.11 10.03
CA GLY A 139 12.77 7.48 9.55
C GLY A 139 12.59 7.66 8.04
N GLU A 140 12.18 6.60 7.33
CA GLU A 140 11.82 6.64 5.91
C GLU A 140 10.33 6.40 5.71
N TYR A 141 9.77 7.00 4.66
CA TYR A 141 8.36 6.92 4.32
C TYR A 141 8.16 6.24 2.96
N THR A 142 7.08 5.50 2.81
CA THR A 142 6.62 4.89 1.56
C THR A 142 5.10 5.00 1.46
N LEU A 143 4.51 4.73 0.29
CA LEU A 143 3.06 4.73 0.15
C LEU A 143 2.46 3.54 0.90
N HIS A 144 1.39 3.79 1.65
CA HIS A 144 0.63 2.71 2.26
C HIS A 144 -0.18 1.95 1.20
N THR A 145 -0.47 0.67 1.44
CA THR A 145 -1.19 -0.20 0.49
C THR A 145 -2.55 0.37 0.08
N ARG A 146 -3.28 0.97 1.04
CA ARG A 146 -4.51 1.72 0.78
C ARG A 146 -4.29 2.82 -0.27
N CYS A 147 -3.29 3.67 -0.07
CA CYS A 147 -2.94 4.74 -1.00
C CYS A 147 -2.62 4.22 -2.40
N ILE A 148 -1.84 3.13 -2.50
CA ILE A 148 -1.49 2.53 -3.80
C ILE A 148 -2.77 2.04 -4.51
N MET A 149 -3.65 1.34 -3.79
CA MET A 149 -4.89 0.80 -4.37
C MET A 149 -5.87 1.89 -4.83
N GLU A 150 -6.01 2.97 -4.04
CA GLU A 150 -6.88 4.10 -4.37
C GLU A 150 -6.27 4.94 -5.51
N MET A 151 -4.98 5.28 -5.42
CA MET A 151 -4.36 6.26 -6.32
C MET A 151 -3.65 5.66 -7.54
N GLU A 152 -3.68 4.34 -7.75
CA GLU A 152 -2.95 3.66 -8.84
C GLU A 152 -3.12 4.35 -10.20
N GLN A 153 -4.37 4.61 -10.61
CA GLN A 153 -4.64 5.22 -11.92
C GLN A 153 -4.09 6.64 -12.01
N TYR A 154 -4.24 7.42 -10.94
CA TYR A 154 -3.70 8.76 -10.85
C TYR A 154 -2.16 8.75 -10.97
N ILE A 155 -1.49 7.90 -10.19
CA ILE A 155 -0.03 7.78 -10.18
C ILE A 155 0.47 7.38 -11.58
N LEU A 156 -0.12 6.37 -12.19
CA LEU A 156 0.27 5.93 -13.53
C LEU A 156 0.04 7.02 -14.60
N SER A 157 -0.97 7.89 -14.42
CA SER A 157 -1.23 8.98 -15.35
C SER A 157 -0.27 10.16 -15.24
N ILE A 158 0.26 10.43 -14.04
CA ILE A 158 1.16 11.54 -13.76
C ILE A 158 2.63 11.17 -13.97
N TYR A 159 3.01 9.94 -13.59
CA TYR A 159 4.39 9.46 -13.61
C TYR A 159 4.61 8.44 -14.73
N GLN A 160 4.12 8.71 -15.95
CA GLN A 160 4.08 7.75 -17.05
C GLN A 160 5.45 7.13 -17.40
N ASP A 161 6.53 7.91 -17.28
CA ASP A 161 7.88 7.49 -17.61
C ASP A 161 8.64 6.82 -16.45
N THR A 162 8.09 6.87 -15.23
CA THR A 162 8.81 6.42 -14.02
C THR A 162 8.05 5.39 -13.22
N ALA A 163 6.73 5.52 -13.10
CA ALA A 163 5.89 4.54 -12.41
C ALA A 163 5.89 3.23 -13.18
N ARG A 164 6.16 2.13 -12.46
CA ARG A 164 6.28 0.79 -13.05
C ARG A 164 5.10 -0.06 -12.67
N LYS A 165 4.76 -1.01 -13.54
CA LYS A 165 3.85 -2.10 -13.20
C LYS A 165 4.64 -3.38 -12.98
N CYS A 166 4.23 -4.13 -11.98
CA CYS A 166 4.80 -5.45 -11.72
C CYS A 166 4.48 -6.40 -12.90
N ASN A 167 5.47 -7.12 -13.40
CA ASN A 167 5.32 -8.06 -14.50
C ASN A 167 4.47 -9.31 -14.15
N ILE A 168 4.24 -9.57 -12.86
CA ILE A 168 3.46 -10.73 -12.40
C ILE A 168 2.00 -10.39 -12.11
N CYS A 169 1.75 -9.32 -11.36
CA CYS A 169 0.38 -8.96 -10.96
C CYS A 169 -0.20 -7.77 -11.73
N HIS A 170 0.60 -7.13 -12.60
CA HIS A 170 0.23 -5.99 -13.45
C HIS A 170 -0.29 -4.75 -12.70
N SER A 171 -0.11 -4.70 -11.38
CA SER A 171 -0.43 -3.53 -10.55
C SER A 171 0.78 -2.61 -10.42
N LEU A 172 0.54 -1.33 -10.14
CA LEU A 172 1.58 -0.35 -9.78
C LEU A 172 2.55 -0.93 -8.73
N ALA A 173 3.85 -0.72 -8.96
CA ALA A 173 4.93 -1.20 -8.11
C ALA A 173 5.78 -0.04 -7.62
N ILE A 174 5.72 0.22 -6.30
CA ILE A 174 6.53 1.25 -5.63
C ILE A 174 7.85 0.62 -5.16
N GLN A 175 7.79 -0.51 -4.47
CA GLN A 175 8.92 -1.28 -3.97
C GLN A 175 9.10 -2.52 -4.85
N SER A 176 10.09 -2.46 -5.74
CA SER A 176 10.29 -3.51 -6.73
C SER A 176 11.76 -3.77 -7.05
N GLN A 177 12.04 -4.99 -7.51
CA GLN A 177 13.29 -5.31 -8.18
C GLN A 177 13.10 -5.18 -9.69
N VAL A 178 14.14 -4.69 -10.36
CA VAL A 178 14.11 -4.41 -11.79
C VAL A 178 15.13 -5.28 -12.51
N CYS A 179 14.72 -5.93 -13.59
CA CYS A 179 15.66 -6.64 -14.45
C CYS A 179 16.61 -5.64 -15.12
N GLU A 180 17.92 -5.81 -14.95
CA GLU A 180 18.93 -4.92 -15.54
C GLU A 180 18.96 -4.98 -17.08
N THR A 181 18.57 -6.11 -17.66
CA THR A 181 18.64 -6.35 -19.10
C THR A 181 17.44 -5.77 -19.86
N CYS A 182 16.22 -5.94 -19.34
CA CYS A 182 15.00 -5.55 -20.06
C CYS A 182 14.09 -4.58 -19.30
N GLY A 183 14.43 -4.22 -18.06
CA GLY A 183 13.73 -3.17 -17.32
C GLY A 183 12.40 -3.56 -16.68
N ILE A 184 11.93 -4.80 -16.82
CA ILE A 184 10.70 -5.24 -16.14
C ILE A 184 10.85 -5.10 -14.62
N ALA A 185 9.78 -4.67 -13.96
CA ALA A 185 9.73 -4.57 -12.51
C ALA A 185 8.91 -5.71 -11.91
N MET A 186 9.28 -6.19 -10.73
CA MET A 186 8.51 -7.15 -9.96
C MET A 186 8.51 -6.74 -8.50
N HIS A 187 7.32 -6.70 -7.86
CA HIS A 187 7.22 -6.47 -6.42
C HIS A 187 8.05 -7.49 -5.65
N LEU A 188 8.61 -7.10 -4.50
CA LEU A 188 9.38 -8.02 -3.64
C LEU A 188 8.61 -9.32 -3.30
N PRO A 189 7.32 -9.28 -2.92
CA PRO A 189 6.56 -10.51 -2.65
C PRO A 189 6.28 -11.32 -3.94
N CYS A 190 6.16 -10.67 -5.09
CA CYS A 190 6.00 -11.36 -6.38
C CYS A 190 7.29 -12.09 -6.77
N VAL A 191 8.45 -11.46 -6.60
CA VAL A 191 9.78 -12.08 -6.78
C VAL A 191 9.91 -13.31 -5.88
N ALA A 192 9.67 -13.14 -4.57
CA ALA A 192 9.76 -14.21 -3.59
C ALA A 192 8.89 -15.42 -3.95
N LYS A 193 7.66 -15.17 -4.43
CA LYS A 193 6.73 -16.23 -4.83
C LYS A 193 7.13 -16.87 -6.16
N TYR A 194 7.52 -16.07 -7.15
CA TYR A 194 7.82 -16.54 -8.52
C TYR A 194 9.10 -17.38 -8.55
N PHE A 195 10.16 -16.91 -7.89
CA PHE A 195 11.46 -17.60 -7.84
C PHE A 195 11.57 -18.62 -6.69
N LYS A 196 10.47 -18.90 -6.00
CA LYS A 196 10.46 -19.86 -4.90
C LYS A 196 11.00 -21.22 -5.39
N ALA A 197 12.01 -21.73 -4.69
CA ALA A 197 12.67 -23.01 -4.98
C ALA A 197 13.38 -23.09 -6.34
N GLN A 198 13.64 -21.96 -7.01
CA GLN A 198 14.50 -21.92 -8.19
C GLN A 198 15.96 -21.71 -7.78
N ALA A 199 16.85 -22.62 -8.18
CA ALA A 199 18.28 -22.50 -7.89
C ALA A 199 18.97 -21.43 -8.76
N GLU A 200 18.48 -21.22 -9.98
CA GLU A 200 18.97 -20.21 -10.92
C GLU A 200 17.81 -19.30 -11.39
N PRO A 201 17.44 -18.27 -10.61
CA PRO A 201 16.40 -17.32 -10.97
C PRO A 201 16.66 -16.65 -12.32
N ARG A 202 15.67 -16.68 -13.21
CA ARG A 202 15.72 -16.03 -14.54
C ARG A 202 14.53 -15.13 -14.80
N CYS A 203 14.80 -13.97 -15.40
CA CYS A 203 13.79 -12.99 -15.73
C CYS A 203 12.63 -13.62 -16.54
N PRO A 204 11.36 -13.48 -16.12
CA PRO A 204 10.21 -14.05 -16.83
C PRO A 204 9.99 -13.48 -18.23
N HIS A 205 10.63 -12.36 -18.58
CA HIS A 205 10.47 -11.69 -19.87
C HIS A 205 11.62 -11.98 -20.84
N CYS A 206 12.88 -11.74 -20.44
CA CYS A 206 14.05 -11.92 -21.31
C CYS A 206 14.85 -13.20 -21.05
N ASN A 207 14.49 -13.98 -20.03
CA ASN A 207 15.18 -15.21 -19.61
C ASN A 207 16.65 -15.03 -19.17
N ASP A 208 17.10 -13.79 -19.00
CA ASP A 208 18.43 -13.49 -18.45
C ASP A 208 18.50 -13.79 -16.94
N PHE A 209 19.70 -13.93 -16.39
CA PHE A 209 19.90 -14.16 -14.96
C PHE A 209 19.29 -13.02 -14.13
N TRP A 210 18.60 -13.35 -13.04
CA TRP A 210 18.06 -12.35 -12.12
C TRP A 210 19.15 -11.95 -11.12
N PRO A 211 19.68 -10.72 -11.19
CA PRO A 211 20.90 -10.36 -10.45
C PRO A 211 20.66 -10.10 -8.95
N HIS A 212 19.41 -9.97 -8.53
CA HIS A 212 19.04 -9.57 -7.18
C HIS A 212 18.83 -10.78 -6.26
N GLU A 213 19.11 -10.59 -4.97
CA GLU A 213 18.74 -11.56 -3.93
C GLU A 213 17.22 -11.75 -3.88
N ILE A 214 16.77 -13.01 -3.85
CA ILE A 214 15.34 -13.33 -3.76
C ILE A 214 14.86 -13.06 -2.33
N PRO A 215 13.88 -12.16 -2.11
CA PRO A 215 13.43 -11.81 -0.77
C PRO A 215 12.82 -13.00 -0.02
N ASP A 216 13.19 -13.17 1.25
CA ASP A 216 12.54 -14.11 2.16
C ASP A 216 11.41 -13.42 2.95
N MET A 217 10.17 -13.64 2.51
CA MET A 217 8.98 -13.04 3.13
C MET A 217 8.74 -13.50 4.57
N SER A 218 9.25 -14.68 4.98
CA SER A 218 9.04 -15.19 6.35
C SER A 218 9.74 -14.34 7.42
N ARG A 219 10.85 -13.71 7.06
CA ARG A 219 11.62 -12.80 7.92
C ARG A 219 11.00 -11.41 8.03
N ILE A 220 10.19 -11.00 7.05
CA ILE A 220 9.56 -9.68 7.03
C ILE A 220 8.32 -9.66 7.92
N GLU A 221 7.56 -10.77 7.98
CA GLU A 221 6.40 -10.89 8.87
C GLU A 221 6.76 -10.74 10.36
N SER A 222 7.88 -11.33 10.79
CA SER A 222 8.32 -11.33 12.19
C SER A 222 8.74 -9.94 12.70
N GLN A 223 9.23 -9.06 11.83
CA GLN A 223 9.53 -7.67 12.19
C GLN A 223 8.26 -6.81 12.33
N SER A 224 7.19 -7.15 11.62
CA SER A 224 5.89 -6.45 11.69
C SER A 224 5.05 -6.84 12.91
N SER A 225 5.11 -8.11 13.33
CA SER A 225 4.35 -8.65 14.46
C SER A 225 4.92 -8.22 15.82
N SER A 226 6.26 -8.15 15.93
CA SER A 226 6.95 -7.76 17.17
C SER A 226 6.59 -6.36 17.66
N LYS A 227 6.18 -5.45 16.76
CA LYS A 227 5.74 -4.08 17.11
C LYS A 227 4.29 -4.00 17.62
N ARG A 228 3.44 -5.00 17.35
CA ARG A 228 2.04 -5.00 17.86
C ARG A 228 1.99 -5.39 19.34
N ASP A 229 2.87 -6.26 19.81
CA ASP A 229 2.92 -6.66 21.22
C ASP A 229 3.49 -5.57 22.13
N SER A 230 4.43 -4.74 21.65
CA SER A 230 4.97 -3.63 22.46
C SER A 230 3.97 -2.51 22.76
N ARG A 231 2.84 -2.41 22.03
CA ARG A 231 1.77 -1.43 22.31
C ARG A 231 0.73 -1.89 23.32
N LYS A 232 0.67 -3.19 23.66
CA LYS A 232 -0.26 -3.70 24.68
C LYS A 232 0.28 -3.61 26.11
N GLY A 233 1.56 -3.31 26.30
CA GLY A 233 2.22 -3.26 27.61
C GLY A 233 2.29 -1.90 28.31
N LEU A 234 1.76 -0.82 27.71
CA LEU A 234 1.88 0.55 28.26
C LEU A 234 0.59 1.14 28.85
N HIS A 235 -0.48 0.35 28.92
CA HIS A 235 -1.69 0.66 29.68
C HIS A 235 -1.94 -0.46 30.70
N SER A 236 -1.19 -0.45 31.79
CA SER A 236 -1.52 -1.11 33.06
C SER A 236 -0.89 -0.31 34.20
#